data_AF-A0A971C2Y3-F1
#
_entry.id   AF-A0A971C2Y3-F1
#
_cell.length_a   1.000
_cell.length_b   1.000
_cell.length_c   1.000
_cell.angle_alpha   90.00
_cell.angle_beta   90.00
_cell.angle_gamma   90.00
#
_symmetry.space_group_name_H-M   'P 1'
#
loop_
_entity.id
_entity.type
_entity.pdbx_description
1 polymer ?
#
loop_
_entity_poly.entity_id
_entity_poly.type
_entity_poly.pdbx_seq_one_letter_code
_entity_poly.pdbx_strand_id
1 'polypeptide(L)'
;MYSRSNDSVRTIIKLVGVIVYAVGIGLIIFSFAGIFLAPYLSIVFGSVFVFVVLGFIATTLGRMLINVAKTKSFSGPVSEQEPVSTREVQEEMTYDYTFVSDREAKIQKTKSKSYSRCPECGTENDDKASKCSSCGTSLIGYKKCSLCYMLNKKENRFCKNCGHDFNLD
;
A
#
# COMPACT_ATOMS: atom_id res chain seq x y z
N MET A 1 29.97 -4.04 11.38
CA MET A 1 30.34 -2.83 10.62
C MET A 1 29.15 -2.42 9.76
N TYR A 2 28.29 -1.55 10.28
CA TYR A 2 27.09 -1.09 9.58
C TYR A 2 27.51 0.01 8.58
N SER A 3 27.22 -0.19 7.30
CA SER A 3 27.79 0.56 6.18
C SER A 3 27.19 1.95 6.05
N ARG A 4 27.93 2.96 6.53
CA ARG A 4 27.69 4.40 6.27
C ARG A 4 27.55 4.76 4.77
N SER A 5 27.89 3.85 3.85
CA SER A 5 27.70 4.04 2.41
C SER A 5 26.24 3.92 1.96
N ASN A 6 25.39 3.15 2.66
CA ASN A 6 24.03 2.89 2.19
C ASN A 6 23.13 4.15 2.27
N ASP A 7 23.34 4.98 3.30
CA ASP A 7 22.63 6.24 3.49
C ASP A 7 23.04 7.30 2.45
N SER A 8 24.34 7.37 2.15
CA SER A 8 24.87 8.26 1.12
C SER A 8 24.35 7.89 -0.27
N VAL A 9 24.33 6.59 -0.61
CA VAL A 9 23.80 6.09 -1.88
C VAL A 9 22.32 6.43 -2.02
N ARG A 10 21.52 6.25 -0.97
CA ARG A 10 20.08 6.59 -0.97
C ARG A 10 19.85 8.09 -1.16
N THR A 11 20.69 8.92 -0.55
CA THR A 11 20.64 10.38 -0.68
C THR A 11 20.99 10.84 -2.09
N ILE A 12 22.01 10.23 -2.70
CA ILE A 12 22.42 10.51 -4.09
C ILE A 12 21.31 10.10 -5.06
N ILE A 13 20.70 8.93 -4.90
CA ILE A 13 19.60 8.46 -5.78
C ILE A 13 18.38 9.40 -5.68
N LYS A 14 18.05 9.90 -4.48
CA LYS A 14 16.98 10.90 -4.32
C LYS A 14 17.31 12.20 -5.03
N LEU A 15 18.53 12.72 -4.85
CA LEU A 15 18.97 13.98 -5.46
C LEU A 15 18.91 13.87 -6.99
N VAL A 16 19.46 12.80 -7.55
CA VAL A 16 19.44 12.54 -9.00
C VAL A 16 18.01 12.39 -9.51
N GLY A 17 17.15 11.63 -8.80
CA GLY A 17 15.75 11.46 -9.19
C GLY A 17 14.95 12.77 -9.21
N VAL A 18 15.18 13.65 -8.23
CA VAL A 18 14.55 14.99 -8.17
C VAL A 18 15.00 15.88 -9.32
N ILE A 19 16.30 15.89 -9.64
CA ILE A 19 16.84 16.67 -10.76
C ILE A 19 16.24 16.18 -12.09
N VAL A 20 16.26 14.87 -12.34
CA VAL A 20 15.72 14.28 -13.58
C VAL A 20 14.21 14.56 -13.71
N TYR A 21 13.46 14.47 -12.61
CA TYR A 21 12.04 14.80 -12.59
C TYR A 21 11.77 16.28 -12.91
N ALA A 22 12.52 17.21 -12.30
CA ALA A 22 12.38 18.64 -12.55
C ALA A 22 12.73 19.01 -14.00
N VAL A 23 13.80 18.42 -14.55
CA VAL A 23 14.18 18.59 -15.97
C VAL A 23 13.07 18.08 -16.89
N GLY A 24 12.51 16.90 -16.61
CA GLY A 24 11.40 16.34 -17.39
C GLY A 24 10.17 17.24 -17.41
N ILE A 25 9.79 17.82 -16.26
CA ILE A 25 8.69 18.80 -16.19
C ILE A 25 9.03 20.06 -16.98
N GLY A 26 10.26 20.57 -16.85
CA GLY A 26 10.72 21.75 -17.59
C GLY A 26 10.64 21.57 -19.10
N LEU A 27 11.02 20.39 -19.62
CA LEU A 27 10.91 20.06 -21.05
C LEU A 27 9.46 20.02 -21.54
N ILE A 28 8.54 19.50 -20.72
CA ILE A 28 7.11 19.48 -21.03
C ILE A 28 6.57 20.91 -21.08
N ILE A 29 6.86 21.73 -20.06
CA ILE A 29 6.42 23.14 -20.00
C ILE A 29 6.99 23.94 -21.17
N PHE A 30 8.28 23.78 -21.47
CA PHE A 30 8.94 24.45 -22.59
C PHE A 30 8.31 24.07 -23.93
N SER A 31 7.95 22.79 -24.11
CA SER A 31 7.25 22.34 -25.30
C SER A 31 5.88 23.00 -25.46
N PHE A 32 5.07 23.05 -24.39
CA PHE A 32 3.76 23.69 -24.43
C PHE A 32 3.84 25.22 -24.60
N ALA A 33 4.80 25.87 -23.92
CA ALA A 33 5.03 27.30 -24.06
C ALA A 33 5.51 27.67 -25.48
N GLY A 34 6.33 26.82 -26.09
CA GLY A 34 6.83 27.00 -27.46
C GLY A 34 5.72 27.07 -28.52
N ILE A 35 4.56 26.44 -28.27
CA ILE A 35 3.39 26.51 -29.15
C ILE A 35 2.82 27.93 -29.24
N PHE A 36 2.87 28.70 -28.14
CA PHE A 36 2.27 30.03 -28.06
C PHE A 36 3.27 31.17 -28.27
N LEU A 37 4.55 30.98 -27.89
CA LEU A 37 5.53 32.07 -27.89
C LEU A 37 6.27 32.27 -29.21
N ALA A 38 6.38 31.24 -30.07
CA ALA A 38 7.25 31.32 -31.26
C ALA A 38 6.93 30.24 -32.32
N PRO A 39 6.06 30.51 -33.31
CA PRO A 39 5.75 29.56 -34.38
C PRO A 39 6.96 29.21 -35.27
N TYR A 40 8.01 30.04 -35.26
CA TYR A 40 9.27 29.81 -35.99
C TYR A 40 10.16 28.74 -35.34
N LEU A 41 10.06 28.51 -34.03
CA LEU A 41 10.85 27.45 -33.36
C LEU A 41 10.38 26.05 -33.79
N SER A 42 9.10 25.89 -34.10
CA SER A 42 8.51 24.65 -34.63
C SER A 42 9.06 24.27 -36.01
N ILE A 43 9.60 25.24 -36.76
CA ILE A 43 10.18 25.03 -38.10
C ILE A 43 11.64 24.54 -38.00
N VAL A 44 12.38 25.02 -36.99
CA VAL A 44 13.80 24.66 -36.76
C VAL A 44 13.93 23.33 -36.00
N PHE A 45 13.07 23.11 -35.01
CA PHE A 45 12.98 21.85 -34.29
C PHE A 45 11.74 21.12 -34.79
N GLY A 46 11.88 20.38 -35.90
CA GLY A 46 10.78 19.81 -36.70
C GLY A 46 9.73 18.94 -35.98
N SER A 47 9.82 18.76 -34.66
CA SER A 47 8.62 18.55 -33.84
C SER A 47 8.87 18.90 -32.37
N VAL A 48 8.21 19.94 -31.86
CA VAL A 48 8.10 20.25 -30.42
C VAL A 48 7.57 19.04 -29.62
N PHE A 49 6.91 18.11 -30.31
CA PHE A 49 6.46 16.80 -29.81
C PHE A 49 7.59 15.94 -29.23
N VAL A 50 8.81 16.01 -29.78
CA VAL A 50 9.95 15.24 -29.25
C VAL A 50 10.26 15.63 -27.81
N PHE A 51 10.14 16.92 -27.47
CA PHE A 51 10.35 17.38 -26.09
C PHE A 51 9.26 16.90 -25.13
N VAL A 52 8.02 16.70 -25.61
CA VAL A 52 6.95 16.09 -24.81
C VAL A 52 7.27 14.62 -24.50
N VAL A 53 7.67 13.86 -25.51
CA VAL A 53 8.02 12.44 -25.35
C VAL A 53 9.23 12.27 -24.43
N LEU A 54 10.31 13.03 -24.68
CA LEU A 54 11.50 13.02 -23.83
C LEU A 54 11.18 13.49 -22.41
N GLY A 55 10.34 14.51 -22.24
CA GLY A 55 9.89 14.99 -20.95
C GLY A 55 9.08 13.93 -20.18
N PHE A 56 8.17 13.21 -20.83
CA PHE A 56 7.39 12.14 -20.20
C PHE A 56 8.28 10.96 -19.77
N ILE A 57 9.24 10.57 -20.61
CA ILE A 57 10.23 9.54 -20.27
C ILE A 57 11.07 9.98 -19.07
N ALA A 58 11.59 11.22 -19.08
CA ALA A 58 12.39 11.75 -17.97
C ALA A 58 11.58 11.83 -16.66
N THR A 59 10.32 12.29 -16.70
CA THR A 59 9.48 12.37 -15.50
C THR A 59 9.11 11.01 -14.92
N THR A 60 8.85 10.00 -15.75
CA THR A 60 8.55 8.64 -15.27
C THR A 60 9.78 7.99 -14.63
N LEU A 61 10.96 8.12 -15.25
CA LEU A 61 12.23 7.67 -14.68
C LEU A 61 12.56 8.40 -13.36
N GLY A 62 12.42 9.73 -13.33
CA GLY A 62 12.65 10.53 -12.12
C GLY A 62 11.74 10.10 -10.96
N ARG A 63 10.44 9.89 -11.22
CA ARG A 63 9.49 9.39 -10.20
C ARG A 63 9.84 7.98 -9.72
N MET A 64 10.25 7.10 -10.64
CA MET A 64 10.67 5.74 -10.29
C MET A 64 11.89 5.75 -9.36
N LEU A 65 12.90 6.57 -9.66
CA LEU A 65 14.10 6.70 -8.83
C LEU A 65 13.78 7.26 -7.43
N ILE A 66 12.91 8.25 -7.34
CA ILE A 66 12.44 8.80 -6.05
C ILE A 66 11.70 7.72 -5.24
N ASN A 67 10.87 6.90 -5.89
CA ASN A 67 10.12 5.84 -5.23
C ASN A 67 11.03 4.68 -4.77
N VAL A 68 12.01 4.28 -5.57
CA VAL A 68 13.04 3.29 -5.19
C VAL A 68 13.87 3.79 -4.00
N ALA A 69 14.14 5.09 -3.92
CA ALA A 69 14.81 5.64 -2.76
C ALA A 69 13.89 5.83 -1.54
N LYS A 70 12.58 5.64 -1.68
CA LYS A 70 11.60 5.62 -0.56
C LYS A 70 11.31 4.21 -0.07
N THR A 71 11.37 3.19 -0.94
CA THR A 71 11.26 1.80 -0.50
C THR A 71 12.37 1.55 0.52
N LYS A 72 11.97 1.19 1.75
CA LYS A 72 12.93 0.70 2.74
C LYS A 72 13.35 -0.66 2.23
N SER A 73 14.62 -0.81 1.84
CA SER A 73 15.22 -2.12 1.61
C SER A 73 15.24 -2.83 2.95
N PHE A 74 14.17 -3.58 3.23
CA PHE A 74 14.10 -4.49 4.36
C PHE A 74 14.99 -5.69 4.01
N SER A 75 16.29 -5.52 4.26
CA SER A 75 17.31 -6.54 4.06
C SER A 75 18.05 -6.73 5.38
N GLY A 76 17.33 -7.21 6.39
CA GLY A 76 17.88 -7.70 7.64
C GLY A 76 17.35 -9.12 7.90
N PRO A 77 18.13 -10.02 8.52
CA PRO A 77 17.60 -11.29 8.97
C PRO A 77 16.42 -11.04 9.93
N VAL A 78 15.39 -11.90 9.83
CA VAL A 78 14.09 -11.80 10.51
C VAL A 78 14.19 -11.71 12.06
N SER A 79 15.38 -11.87 12.63
CA SER A 79 15.62 -11.90 14.07
C SER A 79 15.72 -10.55 14.78
N GLU A 80 15.76 -9.42 14.06
CA GLU A 80 15.93 -8.09 14.70
C GLU A 80 14.98 -7.05 14.10
N GLN A 81 13.68 -7.22 14.39
CA GLN A 81 12.69 -6.16 14.23
C GLN A 81 12.44 -5.54 15.61
N GLU A 82 13.15 -4.46 15.94
CA GLU A 82 12.72 -3.56 17.02
C GLU A 82 11.45 -2.80 16.59
N PRO A 83 10.46 -2.65 17.49
CA PRO A 83 9.17 -2.03 17.16
C PRO A 83 9.31 -0.56 16.78
N VAL A 84 8.62 -0.19 15.70
CA VAL A 84 8.57 1.15 15.09
C VAL A 84 8.11 2.21 16.11
N SER A 85 8.87 3.30 16.22
CA SER A 85 8.58 4.42 17.10
C SER A 85 7.32 5.19 16.67
N THR A 86 6.37 5.27 17.59
CA THR A 86 5.06 5.95 17.56
C THR A 86 5.12 7.49 17.44
N ARG A 87 6.08 8.07 16.71
CA ARG A 87 6.34 9.53 16.72
C ARG A 87 5.70 10.35 15.60
N GLU A 88 5.18 9.75 14.53
CA GLU A 88 4.63 10.52 13.38
C GLU A 88 3.09 10.52 13.27
N VAL A 89 2.34 9.91 14.19
CA VAL A 89 0.86 9.93 14.16
C VAL A 89 0.28 10.95 15.16
N GLN A 90 1.11 11.87 15.68
CA GLN A 90 0.74 12.73 16.81
C GLN A 90 0.22 14.13 16.44
N GLU A 91 0.09 14.48 15.17
CA GLU A 91 -0.36 15.82 14.79
C GLU A 91 -1.74 15.75 14.12
N GLU A 92 -2.72 16.38 14.78
CA GLU A 92 -4.15 16.48 14.45
C GLU A 92 -5.09 15.30 14.80
N MET A 93 -5.41 15.16 16.08
CA MET A 93 -6.82 15.21 16.52
C MET A 93 -6.88 15.47 18.03
N THR A 94 -7.06 16.74 18.38
CA THR A 94 -7.43 17.16 19.74
C THR A 94 -8.80 16.56 20.07
N TYR A 95 -8.88 15.73 21.10
CA TYR A 95 -10.11 15.53 21.86
C TYR A 95 -9.79 15.58 23.34
N ASP A 96 -10.33 16.60 23.99
CA ASP A 96 -10.20 16.89 25.41
C ASP A 96 -11.05 15.90 26.23
N TYR A 97 -10.38 15.06 27.02
CA TYR A 97 -10.99 14.25 28.07
C TYR A 97 -10.07 14.22 29.28
N THR A 98 -10.23 15.19 30.17
CA THR A 98 -9.67 15.09 31.52
C THR A 98 -10.79 14.72 32.50
N PHE A 99 -10.54 13.68 33.30
CA PHE A 99 -11.29 13.22 34.48
C PHE A 99 -12.56 12.36 34.28
N VAL A 100 -12.38 11.08 33.94
CA VAL A 100 -13.24 10.01 34.52
C VAL A 100 -12.35 8.82 34.91
N SER A 101 -12.51 8.42 36.17
CA SER A 101 -11.68 7.50 36.95
C SER A 101 -11.45 6.09 36.36
N ASP A 102 -10.23 5.61 36.57
CA ASP A 102 -9.61 4.33 36.15
C ASP A 102 -10.23 3.01 36.68
N ARG A 103 -11.57 2.91 36.82
CA ARG A 103 -12.22 1.65 37.26
C ARG A 103 -13.15 0.99 36.25
N GLU A 104 -13.49 1.64 35.14
CA GLU A 104 -14.45 1.10 34.16
C GLU A 104 -13.89 0.87 32.75
N ALA A 105 -12.66 1.32 32.46
CA ALA A 105 -12.02 1.15 31.15
C ALA A 105 -11.42 -0.27 30.91
N LYS A 106 -11.72 -1.26 31.76
CA LYS A 106 -11.31 -2.67 31.55
C LYS A 106 -12.30 -3.52 30.75
N ILE A 107 -13.46 -2.99 30.34
CA ILE A 107 -14.53 -3.80 29.72
C ILE A 107 -14.65 -3.62 28.20
N GLN A 108 -14.03 -2.60 27.59
CA GLN A 108 -14.17 -2.34 26.16
C GLN A 108 -12.86 -2.53 25.38
N LYS A 109 -12.25 -3.72 25.53
CA LYS A 109 -11.52 -4.30 24.39
C LYS A 109 -12.56 -4.51 23.30
N THR A 110 -12.60 -3.61 22.32
CA THR A 110 -13.41 -3.72 21.11
C THR A 110 -13.24 -5.12 20.54
N LYS A 111 -14.22 -5.97 20.82
CA LYS A 111 -14.35 -7.33 20.29
C LYS A 111 -14.44 -7.15 18.78
N SER A 112 -13.33 -7.35 18.07
CA SER A 112 -13.32 -7.32 16.60
C SER A 112 -14.41 -8.27 16.14
N LYS A 113 -15.48 -7.72 15.56
CA LYS A 113 -16.65 -8.50 15.16
C LYS A 113 -16.18 -9.47 14.09
N SER A 114 -16.08 -10.74 14.48
CA SER A 114 -15.43 -11.76 13.68
C SER A 114 -16.48 -12.39 12.76
N TYR A 115 -16.20 -12.43 11.46
CA TYR A 115 -17.14 -12.87 10.43
C TYR A 115 -16.55 -13.96 9.53
N SER A 116 -17.44 -14.71 8.90
CA SER A 116 -17.14 -15.82 7.98
C SER A 116 -17.96 -15.70 6.70
N ARG A 117 -17.40 -16.10 5.56
CA ARG A 117 -18.08 -16.08 4.26
C ARG A 117 -18.64 -17.45 3.91
N CYS A 118 -19.91 -17.46 3.51
CA CYS A 118 -20.62 -18.67 3.11
C CYS A 118 -19.92 -19.34 1.91
N PRO A 119 -19.74 -20.68 1.92
CA PRO A 119 -19.10 -21.39 0.81
C PRO A 119 -19.95 -21.43 -0.46
N GLU A 120 -21.27 -21.27 -0.36
CA GLU A 120 -22.20 -21.40 -1.49
C GLU A 120 -22.51 -20.05 -2.16
N CYS A 121 -22.76 -19.00 -1.36
CA CYS A 121 -23.17 -17.69 -1.89
C CYS A 121 -22.19 -16.56 -1.59
N GLY A 122 -21.13 -16.81 -0.81
CA GLY A 122 -20.14 -15.78 -0.44
C GLY A 122 -20.60 -14.75 0.60
N THR A 123 -21.88 -14.78 1.03
CA THR A 123 -22.42 -13.83 2.02
C THR A 123 -21.65 -13.87 3.33
N GLU A 124 -21.40 -12.69 3.90
CA GLU A 124 -20.77 -12.53 5.21
C GLU A 124 -21.78 -12.82 6.33
N ASN A 125 -21.38 -13.71 7.23
CA ASN A 125 -22.15 -14.16 8.37
C ASN A 125 -21.32 -13.99 9.64
N ASP A 126 -21.98 -13.89 10.80
CA ASP A 126 -21.31 -13.97 12.09
C ASP A 126 -20.54 -15.30 12.19
N ASP A 127 -19.34 -15.30 12.79
CA ASP A 127 -18.55 -16.52 12.96
C ASP A 127 -19.27 -17.63 13.73
N LYS A 128 -20.27 -17.27 14.56
CA LYS A 128 -21.09 -18.22 15.32
C LYS A 128 -22.40 -18.60 14.62
N ALA A 129 -22.66 -18.06 13.42
CA ALA A 129 -23.88 -18.37 12.68
C ALA A 129 -23.88 -19.85 12.27
N SER A 130 -24.95 -20.57 12.61
CA SER A 130 -25.14 -21.97 12.19
C SER A 130 -25.66 -22.10 10.76
N LYS A 131 -26.29 -21.04 10.22
CA LYS A 131 -26.85 -20.99 8.87
C LYS A 131 -26.52 -19.65 8.21
N CYS A 132 -26.40 -19.66 6.90
CA CYS A 132 -26.22 -18.45 6.11
C CYS A 132 -27.50 -17.60 6.11
N SER A 133 -27.36 -16.30 6.37
CA SER A 133 -28.45 -15.31 6.35
C SER A 133 -29.09 -15.14 4.98
N SER A 134 -28.31 -15.27 3.91
CA SER A 134 -28.79 -15.11 2.53
C SER A 134 -29.34 -16.41 1.92
N CYS A 135 -28.55 -17.50 1.89
CA CYS A 135 -28.92 -18.72 1.16
C CYS A 135 -29.40 -19.89 2.04
N GLY A 136 -29.43 -19.75 3.37
CA GLY A 136 -29.90 -20.78 4.29
C GLY A 136 -28.95 -21.99 4.49
N THR A 137 -27.82 -22.04 3.79
CA THR A 137 -26.82 -23.13 3.91
C THR A 137 -26.30 -23.27 5.33
N SER A 138 -26.19 -24.51 5.82
CA SER A 138 -25.56 -24.80 7.11
C SER A 138 -24.06 -24.46 7.08
N LEU A 139 -23.60 -23.68 8.05
CA LEU A 139 -22.19 -23.27 8.21
C LEU A 139 -21.44 -24.11 9.24
N ILE A 140 -22.13 -25.08 9.87
CA ILE A 140 -21.55 -25.97 10.89
C ILE A 140 -20.57 -26.95 10.23
N GLY A 141 -19.44 -27.19 10.90
CA GLY A 141 -18.47 -28.21 10.48
C GLY A 141 -17.46 -27.75 9.43
N TYR A 142 -17.49 -26.48 9.04
CA TYR A 142 -16.49 -25.87 8.17
C TYR A 142 -15.32 -25.28 8.97
N LYS A 143 -14.15 -25.16 8.35
CA LYS A 143 -13.02 -24.36 8.83
C LYS A 143 -12.95 -23.05 8.08
N LYS A 144 -12.60 -21.97 8.77
CA LYS A 144 -12.48 -20.63 8.18
C LYS A 144 -11.08 -20.41 7.62
N CYS A 145 -10.98 -19.85 6.41
CA CYS A 145 -9.71 -19.37 5.89
C CYS A 145 -9.28 -18.08 6.59
N SER A 146 -8.04 -18.02 7.08
CA SER A 146 -7.45 -16.84 7.73
C SER A 146 -7.26 -15.67 6.76
N LEU A 147 -7.03 -15.94 5.48
CA LEU A 147 -6.75 -14.90 4.47
C LEU A 147 -8.02 -14.30 3.84
N CYS A 148 -8.95 -15.14 3.39
CA CYS A 148 -10.13 -14.70 2.66
C CYS A 148 -11.46 -14.88 3.41
N TYR A 149 -11.40 -15.38 4.64
CA TYR A 149 -12.55 -15.63 5.53
C TYR A 149 -13.62 -16.58 4.98
N MET A 150 -13.40 -17.22 3.83
CA MET A 150 -14.31 -18.21 3.29
C MET A 150 -14.26 -19.52 4.06
N LEU A 151 -15.44 -20.04 4.38
CA LEU A 151 -15.60 -21.35 4.99
C LEU A 151 -15.26 -22.44 3.97
N ASN A 152 -14.47 -23.41 4.42
CA ASN A 152 -13.99 -24.54 3.63
C ASN A 152 -14.24 -25.83 4.39
N LYS A 153 -14.42 -26.94 3.68
CA LYS A 153 -14.59 -28.24 4.34
C LYS A 153 -13.30 -28.58 5.11
N LYS A 154 -13.40 -29.28 6.24
CA LYS A 154 -12.27 -29.55 7.14
C LYS A 154 -11.15 -30.31 6.43
N GLU A 155 -11.51 -31.22 5.55
CA GLU A 155 -10.65 -32.07 4.74
C GLU A 155 -9.92 -31.34 3.60
N ASN A 156 -10.33 -30.12 3.24
CA ASN A 156 -9.66 -29.39 2.17
C ASN A 156 -8.24 -29.00 2.59
N ARG A 157 -7.22 -29.40 1.82
CA ARG A 157 -5.85 -28.91 2.04
C ARG A 157 -5.69 -27.44 1.64
N PHE A 158 -6.33 -27.02 0.56
CA PHE A 158 -6.26 -25.64 0.06
C PHE A 158 -7.61 -24.93 0.17
N CYS A 159 -7.59 -23.62 0.36
CA CYS A 159 -8.78 -22.79 0.29
C CYS A 159 -9.32 -22.76 -1.14
N LYS A 160 -10.60 -23.12 -1.31
CA LYS A 160 -11.26 -23.14 -2.63
C LYS A 160 -11.38 -21.77 -3.30
N ASN A 161 -11.25 -20.69 -2.55
CA ASN A 161 -11.39 -19.32 -3.05
C ASN A 161 -10.06 -18.62 -3.32
N CYS A 162 -9.07 -18.76 -2.41
CA CYS A 162 -7.80 -18.04 -2.52
C CYS A 162 -6.56 -18.93 -2.67
N GLY A 163 -6.71 -20.27 -2.64
CA GLY A 163 -5.60 -21.21 -2.78
C GLY A 163 -4.70 -21.37 -1.56
N HIS A 164 -4.98 -20.68 -0.44
CA HIS A 164 -4.22 -20.79 0.82
C HIS A 164 -4.07 -22.25 1.28
N ASP A 165 -2.84 -22.69 1.56
CA ASP A 165 -2.56 -24.03 2.10
C ASP A 165 -2.79 -24.02 3.62
N PHE A 166 -3.79 -24.77 4.07
CA PHE A 166 -4.13 -24.90 5.48
C PHE A 166 -3.09 -25.69 6.30
N ASN A 167 -2.10 -26.32 5.67
CA ASN A 167 -1.01 -27.02 6.36
C ASN A 167 0.20 -26.12 6.67
N LEU A 168 0.21 -24.88 6.20
CA LEU A 168 1.30 -23.91 6.44
C LEU A 168 0.94 -22.88 7.52
N ASP A 169 -0.21 -23.04 8.18
CA ASP A 169 -0.67 -22.20 9.30
C ASP A 169 -0.12 -22.67 10.65
#